data_AF-A0A2J4PSX1-F1
#
_entry.id   AF-A0A2J4PSX1-F1
#
_cell.length_a   1.000
_cell.length_b   1.000
_cell.length_c   1.000
_cell.angle_alpha   90.00
_cell.angle_beta   90.00
_cell.angle_gamma   90.00
#
_symmetry.space_group_name_H-M   'P 1'
#
loop_
_entity.id
_entity.type
_entity.pdbx_description
1 polymer ?
#
loop_
_entity_poly.entity_id
_entity_poly.type
_entity_poly.pdbx_seq_one_letter_code
_entity_poly.pdbx_strand_id
1 'polypeptide(L)'
;MSDWLFLCGILSGVTTWLFGFGGGFVTVPLLYLLVTGAWGAQSVVRQQAMHIAVATSALVMLCSALLASWQHARTGTLCWRRLWAMLTGIAVGGTAGALLALEASGAWIRWLFVIYLLATVADCYLRAGFMTPPSRRVIPTVPHELTVGGIIGLIASFLGVGGSVMTVPLMRRRGVLMAEAAGMANALTLPLAATATLTWLLMA
;
A
#
# COMPACT_ATOMS: atom_id res chain seq x y z
N MET A 1 -27.30 -2.19 -10.88
CA MET A 1 -26.33 -2.11 -9.75
C MET A 1 -24.98 -2.77 -10.06
N SER A 2 -24.85 -3.54 -11.14
CA SER A 2 -23.63 -4.25 -11.58
C SER A 2 -22.65 -3.40 -12.39
N ASP A 3 -23.12 -2.43 -13.16
CA ASP A 3 -22.30 -1.76 -14.18
C ASP A 3 -21.26 -0.80 -13.57
N TRP A 4 -21.58 -0.16 -12.44
CA TRP A 4 -20.64 0.73 -11.74
C TRP A 4 -19.48 -0.03 -11.10
N LEU A 5 -19.71 -1.26 -10.62
CA LEU A 5 -18.68 -2.12 -10.04
C LEU A 5 -17.66 -2.56 -11.08
N PHE A 6 -18.14 -2.88 -12.28
CA PHE A 6 -17.28 -3.26 -13.39
C PHE A 6 -16.41 -2.07 -13.82
N LEU A 7 -17.00 -0.87 -13.92
CA LEU A 7 -16.28 0.36 -14.25
C LEU A 7 -15.23 0.73 -13.18
N CYS A 8 -15.60 0.62 -11.91
CA CYS A 8 -14.70 0.86 -10.79
C CYS A 8 -13.59 -0.20 -10.69
N GLY A 9 -13.88 -1.47 -11.00
CA GLY A 9 -12.89 -2.53 -11.10
C GLY A 9 -11.90 -2.29 -12.23
N ILE A 10 -12.37 -1.85 -13.40
CA ILE A 10 -11.52 -1.44 -14.53
C ILE A 10 -10.67 -0.22 -14.14
N LEU A 11 -11.27 0.82 -13.55
CA LEU A 11 -10.53 2.00 -13.08
C LEU A 11 -9.48 1.66 -12.02
N SER A 12 -9.81 0.78 -11.07
CA SER A 12 -8.88 0.26 -10.07
C SER A 12 -7.75 -0.55 -10.71
N GLY A 13 -8.06 -1.42 -11.67
CA GLY A 13 -7.07 -2.19 -12.42
C GLY A 13 -6.15 -1.28 -13.24
N VAL A 14 -6.70 -0.30 -13.95
CA VAL A 14 -5.96 0.67 -14.75
C VAL A 14 -5.07 1.55 -13.87
N THR A 15 -5.56 2.04 -12.74
CA THR A 15 -4.73 2.81 -11.79
C THR A 15 -3.64 1.95 -11.13
N THR A 16 -3.96 0.68 -10.81
CA THR A 16 -2.96 -0.27 -10.32
C THR A 16 -1.88 -0.53 -11.35
N TRP A 17 -2.26 -0.66 -12.63
CA TRP A 17 -1.34 -0.90 -13.74
C TRP A 17 -0.50 0.33 -14.11
N LEU A 18 -1.11 1.52 -14.15
CA LEU A 18 -0.42 2.78 -14.48
C LEU A 18 0.54 3.23 -13.40
N PHE A 19 0.17 3.07 -12.12
CA PHE A 19 0.94 3.60 -11.02
C PHE A 19 1.72 2.54 -10.23
N GLY A 20 1.44 1.26 -10.44
CA GLY A 20 2.10 0.17 -9.71
C GLY A 20 1.79 0.18 -8.21
N PHE A 21 0.64 0.73 -7.78
CA PHE A 21 0.32 0.87 -6.35
C PHE A 21 -0.18 -0.42 -5.68
N GLY A 22 -0.23 -1.56 -6.37
CA GLY A 22 -0.75 -2.81 -5.81
C GLY A 22 -2.26 -2.79 -5.51
N GLY A 23 -2.99 -1.76 -5.96
CA GLY A 23 -4.45 -1.68 -5.95
C GLY A 23 -5.11 -1.34 -4.62
N GLY A 24 -4.45 -1.55 -3.47
CA GLY A 24 -5.11 -1.38 -2.16
C GLY A 24 -5.72 0.01 -1.90
N PHE A 25 -5.06 1.07 -2.38
CA PHE A 25 -5.57 2.44 -2.28
C PHE A 25 -6.96 2.62 -2.89
N VAL A 26 -7.26 1.90 -3.98
CA VAL A 26 -8.55 1.96 -4.68
C VAL A 26 -9.46 0.82 -4.23
N THR A 27 -8.90 -0.36 -3.97
CA THR A 27 -9.61 -1.58 -3.59
C THR A 27 -10.26 -1.47 -2.20
N VAL A 28 -9.61 -0.87 -1.20
CA VAL A 28 -10.19 -0.69 0.15
C VAL A 28 -11.51 0.10 0.12
N PRO A 29 -11.57 1.34 -0.42
CA PRO A 29 -12.82 2.10 -0.46
C PRO A 29 -13.88 1.44 -1.34
N LEU A 30 -13.48 0.77 -2.43
CA LEU A 30 -14.40 -0.01 -3.26
C LEU A 30 -15.05 -1.15 -2.50
N LEU A 31 -14.24 -1.96 -1.81
CA LEU A 31 -14.73 -3.07 -1.00
C LEU A 31 -15.60 -2.58 0.16
N TYR A 32 -15.24 -1.46 0.79
CA TYR A 32 -16.08 -0.83 1.81
C TYR A 32 -17.45 -0.42 1.24
N LEU A 33 -17.51 0.22 0.08
CA LEU A 33 -18.77 0.58 -0.59
C LEU A 33 -19.56 -0.65 -1.03
N LEU A 34 -18.89 -1.71 -1.46
CA LEU A 34 -19.51 -3.00 -1.80
C LEU A 34 -20.15 -3.65 -0.58
N VAL A 35 -19.41 -3.78 0.52
CA VAL A 35 -19.91 -4.40 1.75
C VAL A 35 -21.05 -3.59 2.35
N THR A 36 -20.96 -2.26 2.32
CA THR A 36 -22.03 -1.38 2.82
C THR A 36 -23.24 -1.27 1.89
N GLY A 37 -23.06 -1.46 0.58
CA GLY A 37 -24.12 -1.37 -0.43
C GLY A 37 -24.83 -2.70 -0.74
N ALA A 38 -24.13 -3.83 -0.62
CA ALA A 38 -24.70 -5.17 -0.87
C ALA A 38 -25.44 -5.73 0.35
N TRP A 39 -25.09 -5.28 1.56
CA TRP A 39 -25.70 -5.74 2.82
C TRP A 39 -26.47 -4.57 3.46
N GLY A 40 -27.80 -4.69 3.53
CA GLY A 40 -28.71 -3.65 4.04
C GLY A 40 -28.42 -3.20 5.49
N ALA A 41 -28.95 -2.03 5.85
CA ALA A 41 -28.58 -1.16 6.98
C ALA A 41 -28.57 -1.73 8.43
N GLN A 42 -28.81 -3.03 8.65
CA GLN A 42 -29.17 -3.62 9.95
C GLN A 42 -28.30 -4.82 10.39
N SER A 43 -27.11 -5.06 9.82
CA SER A 43 -26.29 -6.22 10.21
C SER A 43 -24.95 -5.83 10.86
N VAL A 44 -24.50 -6.69 11.80
CA VAL A 44 -23.17 -6.70 12.46
C VAL A 44 -22.02 -6.53 11.43
N VAL A 45 -22.26 -6.97 10.19
CA VAL A 45 -21.36 -6.86 9.04
C VAL A 45 -20.95 -5.41 8.74
N ARG A 46 -21.81 -4.39 8.95
CA ARG A 46 -21.43 -2.99 8.71
C ARG A 46 -20.41 -2.47 9.73
N GLN A 47 -20.48 -2.92 10.98
CA GLN A 47 -19.53 -2.51 12.03
C GLN A 47 -18.12 -3.03 11.73
N GLN A 48 -18.02 -4.20 11.10
CA GLN A 48 -16.75 -4.83 10.70
C GLN A 48 -16.40 -4.60 9.22
N ALA A 49 -17.22 -3.88 8.45
CA ALA A 49 -17.04 -3.69 7.01
C ALA A 49 -15.66 -3.10 6.65
N MET A 50 -15.13 -2.21 7.48
CA MET A 50 -13.79 -1.65 7.29
C MET A 50 -12.70 -2.72 7.46
N HIS A 51 -12.79 -3.55 8.50
CA HIS A 51 -11.84 -4.63 8.74
C HIS A 51 -11.89 -5.69 7.62
N ILE A 52 -13.08 -6.06 7.15
CA ILE A 52 -13.25 -7.00 6.03
C ILE A 52 -12.65 -6.42 4.74
N ALA A 53 -12.91 -5.14 4.45
CA ALA A 53 -12.39 -4.46 3.27
C ALA A 53 -10.85 -4.37 3.31
N VAL A 54 -10.28 -4.03 4.47
CA VAL A 54 -8.84 -3.96 4.70
C VAL A 54 -8.19 -5.33 4.55
N ALA A 55 -8.72 -6.36 5.21
CA ALA A 55 -8.18 -7.72 5.16
C ALA A 55 -8.22 -8.30 3.73
N THR A 56 -9.36 -8.13 3.04
CA THR A 56 -9.53 -8.63 1.66
C THR A 56 -8.61 -7.88 0.69
N SER A 57 -8.48 -6.56 0.85
CA SER A 57 -7.55 -5.76 0.03
C SER A 57 -6.09 -6.14 0.28
N ALA A 58 -5.70 -6.41 1.53
CA ALA A 58 -4.35 -6.85 1.86
C ALA A 58 -4.00 -8.18 1.19
N LEU A 59 -4.93 -9.13 1.13
CA LEU A 59 -4.75 -10.39 0.42
C LEU A 59 -4.59 -10.18 -1.10
N VAL A 60 -5.43 -9.34 -1.71
CA VAL A 60 -5.34 -9.00 -3.14
C VAL A 60 -4.00 -8.32 -3.46
N MET A 61 -3.56 -7.41 -2.58
CA MET A 61 -2.26 -6.75 -2.66
C MET A 61 -1.12 -7.77 -2.56
N LEU A 62 -1.21 -8.75 -1.67
CA LEU A 62 -0.19 -9.78 -1.50
C LEU A 62 -0.03 -10.59 -2.79
N CYS A 63 -1.13 -11.07 -3.38
CA CYS A 63 -1.10 -11.78 -4.66
C CYS A 63 -0.51 -10.91 -5.79
N SER A 64 -0.94 -9.65 -5.87
CA SER A 64 -0.44 -8.71 -6.89
C SER A 64 1.04 -8.39 -6.73
N ALA A 65 1.49 -8.19 -5.48
CA ALA A 65 2.89 -7.93 -5.16
C ALA A 65 3.77 -9.15 -5.42
N LEU A 66 3.30 -10.37 -5.18
CA LEU A 66 3.98 -11.61 -5.55
C LEU A 66 4.21 -11.69 -7.07
N LEU A 67 3.15 -11.50 -7.86
CA LEU A 67 3.21 -11.54 -9.32
C LEU A 67 4.17 -10.47 -9.88
N ALA A 68 4.02 -9.22 -9.42
CA ALA A 68 4.87 -8.12 -9.87
C ALA A 68 6.33 -8.32 -9.46
N SER A 69 6.59 -8.76 -8.23
CA SER A 69 7.95 -9.01 -7.75
C SER A 69 8.61 -10.17 -8.49
N TRP A 70 7.85 -11.21 -8.82
CA TRP A 70 8.36 -12.33 -9.60
C TRP A 70 8.75 -11.92 -11.03
N GLN A 71 7.94 -11.09 -11.67
CA GLN A 71 8.28 -10.51 -12.98
C GLN A 71 9.54 -9.63 -12.89
N HIS A 72 9.64 -8.76 -11.87
CA HIS A 72 10.83 -7.93 -11.69
C HIS A 72 12.09 -8.74 -11.35
N ALA A 73 11.97 -9.79 -10.55
CA ALA A 73 13.08 -10.70 -10.24
C ALA A 73 13.61 -11.38 -11.52
N ARG A 74 12.73 -11.75 -12.45
CA ARG A 74 13.14 -12.29 -13.76
C ARG A 74 13.86 -11.28 -14.65
N THR A 75 13.54 -9.99 -14.54
CA THR A 75 14.19 -8.94 -15.34
C THR A 75 15.55 -8.46 -14.78
N GLY A 76 15.95 -8.87 -13.57
CA GLY A 76 17.25 -8.54 -12.98
C GLY A 76 17.48 -7.05 -12.68
N THR A 77 16.44 -6.22 -12.72
CA THR A 77 16.53 -4.76 -12.61
C THR A 77 16.65 -4.24 -11.18
N LEU A 78 16.56 -5.11 -10.16
CA LEU A 78 16.50 -4.71 -8.75
C LEU A 78 17.82 -4.96 -8.01
N CYS A 79 18.42 -3.89 -7.48
CA CYS A 79 19.55 -4.01 -6.54
C CYS A 79 19.07 -4.44 -5.14
N TRP A 80 18.87 -5.75 -4.94
CA TRP A 80 18.33 -6.32 -3.69
C TRP A 80 19.06 -5.85 -2.42
N ARG A 81 20.39 -5.67 -2.50
CA ARG A 81 21.22 -5.19 -1.39
C ARG A 81 20.79 -3.82 -0.84
N ARG A 82 20.27 -2.93 -1.69
CA ARG A 82 19.80 -1.59 -1.28
C ARG A 82 18.39 -1.64 -0.70
N LEU A 83 17.56 -2.55 -1.21
CA LEU A 83 16.18 -2.73 -0.80
C LEU A 83 16.06 -3.50 0.52
N TRP A 84 17.03 -4.34 0.85
CA TRP A 84 16.95 -5.25 2.00
C TRP A 84 16.71 -4.52 3.33
N ALA A 85 17.40 -3.40 3.57
CA ALA A 85 17.22 -2.59 4.78
C ALA A 85 15.82 -1.97 4.88
N MET A 86 15.25 -1.58 3.73
CA MET A 86 13.90 -1.02 3.69
C MET A 86 12.83 -2.12 3.78
N LEU A 87 13.09 -3.29 3.20
CA LEU A 87 12.25 -4.49 3.32
C LEU A 87 12.12 -4.93 4.78
N THR A 88 13.23 -5.00 5.52
CA THR A 88 13.21 -5.38 6.93
C THR A 88 12.53 -4.31 7.78
N GLY A 89 12.82 -3.04 7.53
CA GLY A 89 12.09 -1.93 8.16
C GLY A 89 10.58 -2.04 7.95
N ILE A 90 10.14 -2.23 6.70
CA ILE A 90 8.72 -2.38 6.35
C ILE A 90 8.10 -3.60 7.00
N ALA A 91 8.78 -4.74 7.06
CA ALA A 91 8.27 -5.93 7.72
C ALA A 91 8.04 -5.68 9.22
N VAL A 92 9.02 -5.09 9.91
CA VAL A 92 8.94 -4.80 11.36
C VAL A 92 7.89 -3.72 11.66
N GLY A 93 7.86 -2.65 10.85
CA GLY A 93 6.82 -1.63 10.97
C GLY A 93 5.43 -2.19 10.64
N GLY A 94 5.35 -3.05 9.63
CA GLY A 94 4.11 -3.65 9.14
C GLY A 94 3.44 -4.57 10.15
N THR A 95 4.21 -5.38 10.88
CA THR A 95 3.67 -6.18 11.99
C THR A 95 3.14 -5.28 13.11
N ALA A 96 3.90 -4.26 13.53
CA ALA A 96 3.46 -3.31 14.55
C ALA A 96 2.19 -2.56 14.12
N GLY A 97 2.14 -2.09 12.87
CA GLY A 97 0.98 -1.41 12.31
C GLY A 97 -0.26 -2.30 12.22
N ALA A 98 -0.10 -3.56 11.81
CA ALA A 98 -1.21 -4.52 11.74
C ALA A 98 -1.77 -4.84 13.14
N LEU A 99 -0.90 -5.03 14.14
CA LEU A 99 -1.33 -5.26 15.53
C LEU A 99 -2.10 -4.06 16.08
N LEU A 100 -1.61 -2.84 15.85
CA LEU A 100 -2.31 -1.62 16.24
C LEU A 100 -3.67 -1.48 15.54
N ALA A 101 -3.80 -1.95 14.30
CA ALA A 101 -5.07 -1.90 13.57
C ALA A 101 -6.13 -2.85 14.14
N LEU A 102 -5.73 -3.97 14.76
CA LEU A 102 -6.66 -4.90 15.41
C LEU A 102 -7.30 -4.30 16.66
N GLU A 103 -6.57 -3.47 17.41
CA GLU A 103 -7.08 -2.79 18.60
C GLU A 103 -7.83 -1.49 18.27
N ALA A 104 -7.63 -0.93 17.07
CA ALA A 104 -8.27 0.30 16.65
C ALA A 104 -9.72 0.09 16.19
N SER A 105 -10.62 0.99 16.58
CA SER A 105 -12.00 0.94 16.07
C SER A 105 -12.03 1.24 14.55
N GLY A 106 -12.89 0.54 13.79
CA GLY A 106 -13.03 0.76 12.36
C GLY A 106 -13.39 2.19 11.95
N ALA A 107 -14.06 2.97 12.83
CA ALA A 107 -14.35 4.37 12.60
C ALA A 107 -13.09 5.26 12.61
N TRP A 108 -12.15 4.99 13.53
CA TRP A 108 -10.85 5.67 13.58
C TRP A 108 -9.99 5.33 12.37
N ILE A 109 -9.92 4.06 11.97
CA ILE A 109 -9.19 3.62 10.77
C ILE A 109 -9.74 4.33 9.52
N ARG A 110 -11.06 4.46 9.41
CA ARG A 110 -11.70 5.17 8.28
C ARG A 110 -11.26 6.63 8.19
N TRP A 111 -11.30 7.37 9.30
CA TRP A 111 -10.91 8.79 9.30
C TRP A 111 -9.42 8.99 9.01
N LEU A 112 -8.56 8.16 9.60
CA LEU A 112 -7.12 8.20 9.33
C LEU A 112 -6.82 7.86 7.86
N PHE A 113 -7.53 6.90 7.27
CA PHE A 113 -7.41 6.57 5.86
C PHE A 113 -7.78 7.77 4.97
N VAL A 114 -8.90 8.46 5.24
CA VAL A 114 -9.31 9.65 4.47
C VAL A 114 -8.28 10.77 4.57
N ILE A 115 -7.77 11.05 5.78
CA ILE A 115 -6.72 12.07 5.99
C ILE A 115 -5.46 11.69 5.22
N TYR A 116 -5.05 10.42 5.28
CA TYR A 116 -3.90 9.89 4.55
C TYR A 116 -4.05 10.02 3.03
N LEU A 117 -5.24 9.72 2.49
CA LEU A 117 -5.54 9.90 1.07
C LEU A 117 -5.37 11.38 0.66
N LEU A 118 -5.98 12.29 1.40
CA LEU A 118 -5.91 13.73 1.12
C LEU A 118 -4.47 14.24 1.22
N ALA A 119 -3.73 13.82 2.24
CA ALA A 119 -2.33 14.19 2.43
C ALA A 119 -1.45 13.68 1.28
N THR A 120 -1.68 12.45 0.82
CA THR A 120 -0.96 11.86 -0.31
C THR A 120 -1.25 12.61 -1.61
N VAL A 121 -2.53 12.91 -1.90
CA VAL A 121 -2.93 13.67 -3.09
C VAL A 121 -2.30 15.06 -3.06
N ALA A 122 -2.34 15.73 -1.90
CA ALA A 122 -1.70 17.02 -1.71
C ALA A 122 -0.18 16.95 -1.89
N ASP A 123 0.49 15.93 -1.34
CA ASP A 123 1.93 15.72 -1.49
C ASP A 123 2.33 15.48 -2.96
N CYS A 124 1.55 14.69 -3.69
CA CYS A 124 1.73 14.46 -5.13
C CYS A 124 1.50 15.74 -5.97
N TYR A 125 0.51 16.56 -5.60
CA TYR A 125 0.16 17.78 -6.34
C TYR A 125 1.11 18.96 -6.04
N LEU A 126 1.49 19.15 -4.78
CA LEU A 126 2.24 20.32 -4.33
C LEU A 126 3.77 20.17 -4.45
N ARG A 127 4.31 18.95 -4.49
CA ARG A 127 5.77 18.75 -4.55
C ARG A 127 6.25 18.36 -5.94
N ALA A 128 6.80 19.36 -6.64
CA ALA A 128 7.39 19.27 -7.99
C ALA A 128 8.52 18.22 -8.17
N GLY A 129 9.07 17.67 -7.08
CA GLY A 129 10.11 16.62 -7.13
C GLY A 129 9.64 15.26 -7.70
N PHE A 130 8.33 15.07 -7.93
CA PHE A 130 7.81 13.91 -8.65
C PHE A 130 7.99 14.03 -10.18
N MET A 131 7.91 15.25 -10.72
CA MET A 131 7.99 15.54 -12.16
C MET A 131 9.43 15.76 -12.63
N THR A 132 10.26 16.43 -11.84
CA THR A 132 11.68 16.69 -12.12
C THR A 132 12.58 15.99 -11.10
N PRO A 133 13.02 14.74 -11.36
CA PRO A 133 13.94 14.04 -10.48
C PRO A 133 15.30 14.75 -10.45
N PRO A 134 15.94 14.92 -9.27
CA PRO A 134 17.27 15.50 -9.18
C PRO A 134 18.30 14.65 -9.93
N SER A 135 19.24 15.30 -10.62
CA SER A 135 20.32 14.65 -11.39
C SER A 135 21.29 13.84 -10.52
N ARG A 136 21.31 14.09 -9.20
CA ARG A 136 22.16 13.39 -8.23
C ARG A 136 21.37 12.33 -7.48
N ARG A 137 21.75 11.06 -7.65
CA ARG A 137 21.21 9.95 -6.85
C ARG A 137 21.65 10.10 -5.39
N VAL A 138 20.70 10.28 -4.47
CA VAL A 138 20.98 10.23 -3.04
C VAL A 138 21.20 8.77 -2.66
N ILE A 139 22.36 8.43 -2.09
CA ILE A 139 22.64 7.12 -1.53
C ILE A 139 22.24 7.16 -0.05
N PRO A 140 21.08 6.58 0.33
CA PRO A 140 20.66 6.57 1.71
C PRO A 140 21.52 5.60 2.52
N THR A 141 21.70 5.91 3.80
CA THR A 141 22.37 5.04 4.76
C THR A 141 21.42 3.95 5.25
N VAL A 142 21.96 2.77 5.59
CA VAL A 142 21.21 1.62 6.12
C VAL A 142 20.25 1.97 7.27
N PRO A 143 20.65 2.72 8.33
CA PRO A 143 19.73 3.05 9.43
C PRO A 143 18.59 3.97 9.00
N HIS A 144 18.83 4.86 8.03
CA HIS A 144 17.80 5.74 7.48
C HIS A 144 16.77 4.95 6.65
N GLU A 145 17.21 3.97 5.86
CA GLU A 145 16.28 3.08 5.13
C GLU A 145 15.43 2.24 6.07
N LEU A 146 16.01 1.77 7.17
CA LEU A 146 15.31 0.95 8.16
C LEU A 146 14.21 1.76 8.86
N THR A 147 14.51 3.00 9.27
CA THR A 147 13.53 3.89 9.93
C THR A 147 12.45 4.34 8.97
N VAL A 148 12.80 4.77 7.76
CA VAL A 148 11.81 5.17 6.75
C VAL A 148 10.93 3.97 6.36
N GLY A 149 11.53 2.80 6.15
CA GLY A 149 10.80 1.56 5.91
C GLY A 149 9.85 1.21 7.05
N GLY A 150 10.30 1.33 8.30
CA GLY A 150 9.48 1.11 9.49
C GLY A 150 8.26 2.01 9.57
N ILE A 151 8.44 3.32 9.33
CA ILE A 151 7.34 4.29 9.34
C ILE A 151 6.34 3.99 8.21
N ILE A 152 6.83 3.72 7.01
CA ILE A 152 5.99 3.36 5.87
C ILE A 152 5.21 2.08 6.19
N GLY A 153 5.90 1.04 6.68
CA GLY A 153 5.30 -0.24 7.05
C GLY A 153 4.20 -0.10 8.08
N LEU A 154 4.47 0.67 9.14
CA LEU A 154 3.51 0.93 10.22
C LEU A 154 2.26 1.62 9.69
N ILE A 155 2.41 2.74 8.98
CA ILE A 155 1.27 3.51 8.48
C ILE A 155 0.47 2.71 7.44
N ALA A 156 1.15 2.09 6.48
CA ALA A 156 0.51 1.41 5.37
C ALA A 156 -0.20 0.12 5.83
N SER A 157 0.41 -0.66 6.72
CA SER A 157 -0.23 -1.86 7.29
C SER A 157 -1.40 -1.49 8.23
N PHE A 158 -1.23 -0.45 9.06
CA PHE A 158 -2.29 0.03 9.94
C PHE A 158 -3.55 0.49 9.18
N LEU A 159 -3.35 1.19 8.07
CA LEU A 159 -4.44 1.72 7.25
C LEU A 159 -4.95 0.72 6.19
N GLY A 160 -4.27 -0.42 5.99
CA GLY A 160 -4.60 -1.37 4.92
C GLY A 160 -4.28 -0.87 3.52
N VAL A 161 -3.34 0.06 3.36
CA VAL A 161 -3.00 0.68 2.08
C VAL A 161 -1.67 0.15 1.57
N GLY A 162 -1.51 0.05 0.24
CA GLY A 162 -0.22 -0.29 -0.37
C GLY A 162 0.88 0.69 0.05
N GLY A 163 1.96 0.18 0.65
CA GLY A 163 3.17 0.96 0.98
C GLY A 163 3.86 1.59 -0.24
N SER A 164 3.48 1.14 -1.44
CA SER A 164 3.81 1.69 -2.74
C SER A 164 3.44 3.18 -2.90
N VAL A 165 2.34 3.62 -2.28
CA VAL A 165 1.87 5.02 -2.35
C VAL A 165 2.89 6.01 -1.78
N MET A 166 3.61 5.62 -0.73
CA MET A 166 4.69 6.43 -0.14
C MET A 166 6.05 6.11 -0.75
N THR A 167 6.26 4.84 -1.11
CA THR A 167 7.55 4.35 -1.62
C THR A 167 7.86 4.86 -3.02
N VAL A 168 6.87 4.95 -3.91
CA VAL A 168 7.08 5.45 -5.29
C VAL A 168 7.52 6.92 -5.30
N PRO A 169 6.83 7.87 -4.64
CA PRO A 169 7.28 9.26 -4.55
C PRO A 169 8.64 9.39 -3.86
N LEU A 170 8.91 8.61 -2.83
CA LEU A 170 10.22 8.61 -2.15
C LEU A 170 11.35 8.22 -3.11
N MET A 171 11.17 7.16 -3.89
CA MET A 171 12.17 6.70 -4.86
C MET A 171 12.33 7.68 -6.03
N ARG A 172 11.24 8.29 -6.50
CA ARG A 172 11.28 9.38 -7.49
C ARG A 172 12.10 10.57 -7.01
N ARG A 173 11.91 11.00 -5.76
CA ARG A 173 12.71 12.07 -5.14
C ARG A 173 14.20 11.74 -5.02
N ARG A 174 14.55 10.46 -4.99
CA ARG A 174 15.95 9.98 -4.96
C ARG A 174 16.59 9.87 -6.35
N GLY A 175 15.89 10.30 -7.40
CA GLY A 175 16.39 10.31 -8.77
C GLY A 175 16.18 9.02 -9.54
N VAL A 176 15.25 8.16 -9.09
CA VAL A 176 14.95 6.89 -9.77
C VAL A 176 13.90 7.08 -10.87
N LEU A 177 14.01 6.32 -11.96
CA LEU A 177 13.03 6.31 -13.03
C LEU A 177 11.68 5.77 -12.54
N MET A 178 10.57 6.20 -13.15
CA MET A 178 9.22 5.82 -12.69
C MET A 178 9.01 4.30 -12.71
N ALA A 179 9.44 3.62 -13.77
CA ALA A 179 9.32 2.16 -13.90
C ALA A 179 10.16 1.41 -12.84
N GLU A 180 11.39 1.87 -12.58
CA GLU A 180 12.25 1.30 -11.53
C GLU A 180 11.69 1.57 -10.12
N ALA A 181 11.16 2.77 -9.88
CA ALA A 181 10.53 3.14 -8.62
C ALA A 181 9.27 2.31 -8.34
N ALA A 182 8.43 2.09 -9.36
CA ALA A 182 7.27 1.22 -9.29
C ALA A 182 7.68 -0.24 -9.03
N GLY A 183 8.71 -0.74 -9.72
CA GLY A 183 9.23 -2.09 -9.48
C GLY A 183 9.77 -2.31 -8.07
N MET A 184 10.53 -1.35 -7.55
CA MET A 184 10.99 -1.38 -6.15
C MET A 184 9.83 -1.30 -5.15
N ALA A 185 8.84 -0.45 -5.41
CA ALA A 185 7.66 -0.32 -4.57
C ALA A 185 6.83 -1.61 -4.50
N ASN A 186 6.69 -2.33 -5.63
CA ASN A 186 6.05 -3.63 -5.67
C ASN A 186 6.77 -4.67 -4.81
N ALA A 187 8.11 -4.74 -4.92
CA ALA A 187 8.94 -5.64 -4.10
C ALA A 187 8.86 -5.31 -2.60
N LEU A 188 8.72 -4.03 -2.25
CA LEU A 188 8.57 -3.59 -0.87
C LEU A 188 7.15 -3.78 -0.33
N THR A 189 6.15 -3.89 -1.21
CA THR A 189 4.76 -4.16 -0.84
C THR A 189 4.56 -5.62 -0.42
N LEU A 190 5.43 -6.54 -0.87
CA LEU A 190 5.40 -7.96 -0.47
C LEU A 190 5.46 -8.19 1.05
N PRO A 191 6.53 -7.77 1.76
CA PRO A 191 6.61 -7.99 3.21
C PRO A 191 5.50 -7.26 3.96
N LEU A 192 5.06 -6.11 3.46
CA LEU A 192 3.95 -5.36 4.03
C LEU A 192 2.63 -6.13 3.95
N ALA A 193 2.26 -6.55 2.74
CA ALA A 193 1.01 -7.26 2.52
C ALA A 193 1.04 -8.63 3.21
N ALA A 194 2.19 -9.29 3.26
CA ALA A 194 2.36 -10.57 3.96
C ALA A 194 2.14 -10.40 5.47
N THR A 195 2.80 -9.40 6.10
CA THR A 195 2.63 -9.14 7.54
C THR A 195 1.21 -8.74 7.88
N ALA A 196 0.59 -7.84 7.11
CA ALA A 196 -0.81 -7.49 7.28
C ALA A 196 -1.74 -8.71 7.16
N THR A 197 -1.60 -9.50 6.09
CA THR A 197 -2.46 -10.66 5.84
C THR A 197 -2.28 -11.74 6.92
N LEU A 198 -1.04 -12.02 7.32
CA LEU A 198 -0.75 -12.98 8.39
C LEU A 198 -1.33 -12.53 9.74
N THR A 199 -1.17 -11.26 10.10
CA THR A 199 -1.70 -10.73 11.35
C THR A 199 -3.23 -10.80 11.38
N TRP A 200 -3.89 -10.44 10.27
CA TRP A 200 -5.35 -10.61 10.16
C TRP A 200 -5.78 -12.09 10.19
N LEU A 201 -5.07 -13.00 9.52
CA LEU A 201 -5.41 -14.43 9.53
C LEU A 201 -5.21 -15.10 10.90
N LEU A 202 -4.21 -14.67 11.67
CA LEU A 202 -3.88 -15.27 12.96
C LEU A 202 -4.71 -14.72 14.11
N MET A 203 -5.29 -13.51 13.97
CA MET A 203 -5.95 -12.79 15.05
C MET A 203 -7.40 -12.34 14.76
N ALA A 204 -7.96 -12.65 13.59
CA ALA A 204 -9.38 -12.51 13.29
C ALA A 204 -10.17 -13.78 13.64
#